data_AF-A0A1C5L0I1-F1
#
_entry.id   AF-A0A1C5L0I1-F1
#
_cell.length_a   1.000
_cell.length_b   1.000
_cell.length_c   1.000
_cell.angle_alpha   90.00
_cell.angle_beta   90.00
_cell.angle_gamma   90.00
#
_symmetry.space_group_name_H-M   'P 1'
#
loop_
_entity.id
_entity.type
_entity.pdbx_description
1 polymer ?
#
loop_
_entity_poly.entity_id
_entity_poly.type
_entity_poly.pdbx_seq_one_letter_code
_entity_poly.pdbx_strand_id
1 'polypeptide(L)' 'MAKISKDMLINDILAVDAGNAAILMAAGMHCIGCLAAAGETLEEAAAVHGLDPVELELEINDYLAKKEEQAQA' A
#
# COMPACT_ATOMS: atom_id res chain seq x y z
N MET A 1 -0.50 -14.42 7.10
CA MET A 1 -0.10 -13.10 6.60
C MET A 1 -0.84 -11.96 7.27
N ALA A 2 -0.21 -10.79 7.39
CA ALA A 2 -0.92 -9.55 7.72
C ALA A 2 -1.71 -9.12 6.47
N LYS A 3 -3.03 -9.03 6.58
CA LYS A 3 -3.88 -8.54 5.50
C LYS A 3 -3.90 -7.02 5.56
N ILE A 4 -3.58 -6.37 4.45
CA ILE A 4 -3.67 -4.91 4.35
C ILE A 4 -5.12 -4.52 4.14
N SER A 5 -5.53 -3.42 4.75
CA SER A 5 -6.86 -2.83 4.61
C SER A 5 -6.71 -1.33 4.35
N LYS A 6 -7.66 -0.75 3.63
CA LYS A 6 -7.61 0.68 3.25
C LYS A 6 -7.66 1.68 4.42
N ASP A 7 -8.08 1.23 5.59
CA ASP A 7 -8.06 1.99 6.85
C ASP A 7 -6.69 1.99 7.55
N MET A 8 -5.72 1.22 7.05
CA MET A 8 -4.35 1.24 7.55
C MET A 8 -3.60 2.49 7.11
N LEU A 9 -2.72 2.99 7.98
CA LEU A 9 -1.82 4.08 7.66
C LEU A 9 -0.81 3.64 6.60
N ILE A 10 -0.47 4.56 5.68
CA ILE A 10 0.56 4.31 4.66
C ILE A 10 1.87 3.84 5.31
N ASN A 11 2.29 4.44 6.42
CA ASN A 11 3.50 4.02 7.14
C ASN A 11 3.43 2.57 7.64
N ASP A 12 2.28 2.13 8.14
CA ASP A 12 2.11 0.76 8.62
C ASP A 12 2.16 -0.23 7.45
N ILE A 13 1.56 0.13 6.31
CA ILE A 13 1.63 -0.63 5.06
C ILE A 13 3.07 -0.75 4.58
N LEU A 14 3.83 0.34 4.58
CA LEU A 14 5.25 0.34 4.18
C LEU A 14 6.14 -0.43 5.17
N ALA A 15 5.79 -0.44 6.45
CA ALA A 15 6.48 -1.22 7.48
C ALA A 15 6.25 -2.73 7.36
N VAL A 16 5.10 -3.16 6.81
CA VAL A 16 4.83 -4.58 6.50
C VAL A 16 5.80 -5.09 5.44
N ASP A 17 5.97 -4.34 4.35
CA ASP A 17 6.90 -4.68 3.30
C ASP A 17 7.33 -3.46 2.49
N ALA A 18 8.65 -3.26 2.34
CA ALA A 18 9.18 -2.15 1.57
C ALA A 18 8.79 -2.18 0.07
N GLY A 19 8.41 -3.36 -0.47
CA GLY A 19 7.92 -3.48 -1.84
C GLY A 19 6.54 -2.85 -2.06
N ASN A 20 5.76 -2.63 -1.00
CA ASN A 20 4.49 -1.89 -1.09
C ASN A 20 4.70 -0.45 -1.59
N ALA A 21 5.88 0.13 -1.35
CA ALA A 21 6.24 1.44 -1.90
C ALA A 21 6.18 1.45 -3.43
N ALA A 22 6.64 0.38 -4.08
CA ALA A 22 6.65 0.30 -5.55
C ALA A 22 5.22 0.27 -6.13
N ILE A 23 4.29 -0.41 -5.45
CA ILE A 23 2.88 -0.49 -5.85
C ILE A 23 2.23 0.90 -5.74
N LEU A 24 2.37 1.55 -4.59
CA LEU A 24 1.80 2.87 -4.36
C LEU A 24 2.37 3.92 -5.32
N MET A 25 3.68 3.88 -5.60
CA MET A 25 4.30 4.76 -6.59
C MET A 25 3.78 4.49 -8.01
N ALA A 26 3.64 3.22 -8.39
CA ALA A 26 3.09 2.83 -9.70
C ALA A 26 1.65 3.29 -9.89
N ALA A 27 0.85 3.30 -8.81
CA ALA A 27 -0.51 3.82 -8.80
C ALA A 27 -0.59 5.36 -8.81
N GLY A 28 0.53 6.06 -8.72
CA GLY A 28 0.59 7.53 -8.80
C GLY A 28 0.88 8.24 -7.47
N MET A 29 1.01 7.51 -6.36
CA MET A 29 1.39 8.08 -5.06
C MET A 29 2.91 8.28 -4.94
N HIS A 30 3.49 9.11 -5.80
CA HIS A 30 4.92 9.42 -5.78
C HIS A 30 5.38 10.15 -4.50
N CYS A 31 4.43 10.67 -3.73
CA CYS A 31 4.66 11.45 -2.52
C CYS A 31 4.61 10.61 -1.22
N ILE A 32 4.59 9.27 -1.29
CA ILE A 32 4.54 8.39 -0.10
C ILE A 32 5.66 8.62 0.93
N GLY A 33 6.79 9.21 0.52
CA GLY A 33 7.89 9.60 1.43
C GLY A 33 7.74 11.00 2.05
N CYS A 34 6.68 11.74 1.71
CA CYS A 34 6.39 13.05 2.28
C CYS A 34 5.78 12.89 3.68
N LEU A 35 6.15 13.77 4.61
CA LEU A 35 5.66 13.76 5.99
C LEU A 35 4.12 13.81 6.09
N ALA A 36 3.44 14.35 5.08
CA ALA A 36 1.98 14.38 5.03
C ALA A 36 1.38 12.99 4.78
N ALA A 37 1.83 12.30 3.73
CA ALA A 37 1.31 10.97 3.34
C ALA A 37 1.59 9.88 4.38
N ALA A 38 2.66 10.05 5.16
CA ALA A 38 3.07 9.12 6.21
C ALA A 38 2.02 8.94 7.33
N GLY A 39 1.18 9.95 7.57
CA GLY A 39 0.14 9.96 8.62
C GLY A 39 -1.28 9.72 8.11
N GLU A 40 -1.47 9.54 6.80
CA GLU A 40 -2.78 9.32 6.20
C GLU A 40 -3.06 7.82 6.06
N THR A 41 -4.35 7.46 6.12
CA THR A 41 -4.80 6.13 5.71
C THR A 41 -4.66 5.95 4.19
N LEU A 42 -4.64 4.70 3.72
CA LEU A 42 -4.66 4.42 2.28
C LEU A 42 -5.89 5.03 1.60
N GLU A 43 -7.06 5.03 2.25
CA GLU A 43 -8.29 5.62 1.75
C GLU A 43 -8.20 7.16 1.61
N GLU A 44 -7.66 7.86 2.61
CA GLU A 44 -7.47 9.30 2.55
C GLU A 44 -6.46 9.69 1.46
N ALA A 45 -5.31 9.01 1.42
CA ALA A 45 -4.30 9.24 0.40
C ALA A 45 -4.85 8.96 -1.02
N ALA A 46 -5.62 7.88 -1.20
CA ALA A 46 -6.25 7.57 -2.47
C ALA A 46 -7.24 8.66 -2.89
N ALA A 47 -8.03 9.18 -1.96
CA ALA A 47 -9.00 10.24 -2.23
C ALA A 47 -8.35 11.55 -2.72
N VAL A 48 -7.20 11.95 -2.14
CA VAL A 48 -6.44 13.14 -2.58
C VAL A 48 -5.92 13.00 -4.01
N HIS A 49 -5.59 11.78 -4.41
CA HIS A 49 -5.01 11.46 -5.71
C HIS A 49 -6.05 10.96 -6.74
N GLY A 50 -7.33 10.85 -6.37
CA GLY A 50 -8.39 10.36 -7.26
C GLY A 50 -8.28 8.88 -7.62
N LEU A 51 -7.71 8.08 -6.73
CA LEU A 51 -7.50 6.63 -6.88
C LEU A 51 -8.59 5.85 -6.14
N ASP A 52 -8.83 4.60 -6.56
CA ASP A 52 -9.73 3.70 -5.83
C ASP A 52 -8.94 2.97 -4.73
N PRO A 53 -9.24 3.22 -3.43
CA PRO A 53 -8.56 2.55 -2.33
C PRO A 53 -8.82 1.04 -2.27
N VAL A 54 -9.93 0.56 -2.83
CA VAL A 54 -10.23 -0.87 -2.89
C VAL A 54 -9.33 -1.56 -3.91
N GLU A 55 -9.08 -0.95 -5.06
CA GLU A 55 -8.13 -1.49 -6.04
C GLU A 55 -6.71 -1.55 -5.47
N LEU A 56 -6.26 -0.48 -4.79
CA LEU A 56 -4.95 -0.46 -4.12
C LEU A 56 -4.83 -1.53 -3.03
N GLU A 57 -5.86 -1.70 -2.20
CA GLU A 57 -5.89 -2.76 -1.18
C GLU A 57 -5.74 -4.15 -1.81
N LEU A 58 -6.45 -4.41 -2.91
CA LEU A 58 -6.37 -5.68 -3.62
C LEU A 58 -4.96 -5.92 -4.20
N GLU A 59 -4.41 -4.93 -4.90
CA GLU A 59 -3.07 -5.05 -5.51
C GLU A 59 -1.97 -5.32 -4.47
N ILE A 60 -2.03 -4.63 -3.32
CA ILE A 60 -1.06 -4.82 -2.24
C ILE A 60 -1.19 -6.23 -1.64
N ASN A 61 -2.41 -6.68 -1.36
CA ASN A 61 -2.61 -8.02 -0.81
C ASN A 61 -2.21 -9.13 -1.81
N ASP A 62 -2.49 -8.95 -3.09
CA ASP A 62 -2.09 -9.88 -4.16
C ASP A 62 -0.56 -9.97 -4.27
N TYR A 63 0.14 -8.84 -4.18
CA TYR A 63 1.60 -8.81 -4.13
C TYR A 63 2.15 -9.59 -2.93
N LEU A 64 1.61 -9.33 -1.73
CA LEU A 64 2.05 -10.00 -0.52
C LEU A 64 1.81 -11.51 -0.62
N ALA A 65 0.62 -11.94 -1.06
CA ALA A 65 0.32 -13.36 -1.23
C ALA A 65 1.30 -14.06 -2.20
N LYS A 66 1.55 -13.47 -3.39
CA LYS A 66 2.52 -14.00 -4.36
C LYS A 66 3.93 -14.07 -3.79
N LYS A 67 4.33 -13.08 -3.00
CA LYS A 67 5.64 -13.07 -2.35
C LYS A 67 5.74 -14.17 -1.29
N GLU A 68 4.69 -14.45 -0.53
CA GLU A 68 4.66 -15.57 0.42
C GLU A 68 4.84 -16.90 -0.30
N GLU A 69 4.08 -17.12 -1.37
CA GLU A 69 4.14 -18.33 -2.19
C GLU A 69 5.55 -18.56 -2.75
N GLN A 70 6.20 -17.48 -3.22
CA GLN A 70 7.57 -17.54 -3.72
C GLN A 70 8.62 -17.78 -2.63
N ALA A 71 8.39 -17.29 -1.40
CA ALA A 71 9.31 -17.49 -0.28
C ALA A 71 9.21 -18.90 0.33
N GLN A 72 8.14 -19.64 0.03
CA GLN A 72 7.90 -21.01 0.51
C GLN A 72 8.33 -22.10 -0.49
N ALA A 73 8.81 -21.72 -1.68
CA ALA A 73 9.31 -22.60 -2.72
C ALA A 73 10.84 -22.80 -2.62
#